data_AF-A0A914W9T1-F1
#
_entry.id   AF-A0A914W9T1-F1
#
_cell.length_a   1.000
_cell.length_b   1.000
_cell.length_c   1.000
_cell.angle_alpha   90.00
_cell.angle_beta   90.00
_cell.angle_gamma   90.00
#
_symmetry.space_group_name_H-M   'P 1'
#
loop_
_entity.id
_entity.type
_entity.pdbx_description
1 polymer ?
#
loop_
_entity_poly.entity_id
_entity_poly.type
_entity_poly.pdbx_seq_one_letter_code
_entity_poly.pdbx_strand_id
1 'polypeptide(L)'
;MTWEWSRDWPYGVLIGIGVMFGVWLLQALLNLCAPPLLKKCFNYRRALRQLKSALEKSYPDDCWDDSDFCKAYLKAYEKFRDLRNVAKRGEINVMSKYDEQWVEFDTVDVKLLR
;
A
#
# COMPACT_ATOMS: atom_id res chain seq x y z
N MET A 1 56.75 -1.46 25.17
CA MET A 1 55.58 -2.32 24.91
C MET A 1 54.37 -1.44 24.76
N THR A 2 53.83 -1.29 23.55
CA THR A 2 52.47 -0.76 23.19
C THR A 2 52.32 -0.37 21.70
N TRP A 3 53.20 -0.82 20.78
CA TRP A 3 53.13 -0.41 19.36
C TRP A 3 52.31 -1.34 18.45
N GLU A 4 51.79 -2.47 18.94
CA GLU A 4 51.03 -3.42 18.11
C GLU A 4 49.61 -2.91 17.77
N TRP A 5 48.95 -2.21 18.69
CA TRP A 5 47.59 -1.67 18.47
C TRP A 5 47.49 -0.64 17.34
N SER A 6 48.59 0.03 16.98
CA SER A 6 48.58 1.08 15.95
C SER A 6 48.62 0.54 14.52
N ARG A 7 48.80 -0.77 14.32
CA ARG A 7 48.88 -1.37 12.98
C ARG A 7 47.55 -1.96 12.51
N ASP A 8 46.66 -2.33 13.44
CA ASP A 8 45.45 -3.10 13.14
C ASP A 8 44.16 -2.26 13.05
N TRP A 9 44.18 -0.99 13.50
CA TRP A 9 43.05 -0.07 13.39
C TRP A 9 42.48 0.12 11.96
N PRO A 10 43.27 0.13 10.85
CA PRO A 10 42.69 0.30 9.53
C PRO A 10 41.82 -0.90 9.15
N TYR A 11 42.15 -2.11 9.60
CA TYR A 11 41.34 -3.30 9.35
C TYR A 11 39.99 -3.22 10.08
N GLY A 12 39.98 -2.74 11.32
CA GLY A 12 38.74 -2.51 12.08
C GLY A 12 37.83 -1.48 11.39
N VAL A 13 38.39 -0.40 10.87
CA VAL A 13 37.65 0.64 10.13
C VAL A 13 37.10 0.08 8.81
N LEU A 14 37.90 -0.69 8.06
CA LEU A 14 37.46 -1.31 6.80
C LEU A 14 36.34 -2.34 7.01
N ILE A 15 36.41 -3.14 8.08
CA ILE A 15 35.33 -4.07 8.44
C ILE A 15 34.06 -3.28 8.81
N GLY A 16 34.18 -2.21 9.59
CA GLY A 16 33.05 -1.33 9.94
C GLY A 16 32.37 -0.72 8.70
N ILE A 17 33.17 -0.21 7.76
CA ILE A 17 32.67 0.34 6.48
C ILE A 17 32.01 -0.77 5.65
N GLY A 18 32.61 -1.96 5.58
CA GLY A 18 32.06 -3.10 4.86
C GLY A 18 30.71 -3.55 5.42
N VAL A 19 30.57 -3.61 6.74
CA VAL A 19 29.29 -3.93 7.40
C VAL A 19 28.24 -2.85 7.14
N MET A 20 28.60 -1.57 7.26
CA MET A 20 27.68 -0.47 6.95
C MET A 20 27.22 -0.50 5.49
N PHE A 21 28.15 -0.72 4.56
CA PHE A 21 27.84 -0.83 3.14
C PHE A 21 26.97 -2.06 2.86
N GLY A 22 27.23 -3.19 3.52
CA GLY A 22 26.41 -4.39 3.46
C GLY A 22 24.98 -4.16 3.95
N VAL A 23 24.79 -3.46 5.08
CA VAL A 23 23.47 -3.09 5.60
C VAL A 23 22.76 -2.13 4.64
N TRP A 24 23.47 -1.13 4.10
CA TRP A 24 22.90 -0.19 3.13
C TRP A 24 22.47 -0.90 1.83
N LEU A 25 23.30 -1.82 1.33
CA LEU A 25 23.01 -2.62 0.15
C LEU A 25 21.82 -3.56 0.39
N LEU A 26 21.74 -4.19 1.57
CA LEU A 26 20.60 -5.01 1.98
C LEU A 26 19.31 -4.18 2.06
N GLN A 27 19.38 -2.98 2.66
CA GLN A 27 18.25 -2.05 2.73
C GLN A 27 17.79 -1.62 1.33
N ALA A 28 18.74 -1.36 0.42
CA ALA A 28 18.45 -0.99 -0.96
C ALA A 28 17.81 -2.15 -1.74
N LEU A 29 18.31 -3.38 -1.56
CA LEU A 29 17.73 -4.58 -2.18
C LEU A 29 16.33 -4.87 -1.63
N LEU A 30 16.09 -4.70 -0.33
CA LEU A 30 14.76 -4.81 0.27
C LEU A 30 13.81 -3.76 -0.32
N ASN A 31 14.23 -2.49 -0.42
CA ASN A 31 13.41 -1.44 -1.04
C ASN A 31 13.11 -1.68 -2.52
N LEU A 32 13.98 -2.41 -3.24
CA LEU A 32 13.77 -2.76 -4.64
C LEU A 32 12.85 -3.98 -4.81
N CYS A 33 13.01 -5.01 -3.97
CA CYS A 33 12.24 -6.26 -4.05
C CYS A 33 10.89 -6.22 -3.32
N ALA A 34 10.77 -5.43 -2.25
CA ALA A 34 9.53 -5.29 -1.49
C ALA A 34 8.35 -4.77 -2.32
N PRO A 35 8.45 -3.68 -3.11
CA PRO A 35 7.30 -3.16 -3.85
C PRO A 35 6.70 -4.12 -4.88
N PRO A 36 7.46 -4.86 -5.73
CA PRO A 36 6.87 -5.81 -6.67
C PRO A 36 6.27 -7.04 -5.97
N LEU A 37 6.88 -7.52 -4.88
CA LEU A 37 6.33 -8.62 -4.09
C LEU A 37 5.05 -8.20 -3.35
N LEU A 38 5.05 -7.02 -2.73
CA LEU A 38 3.85 -6.41 -2.16
C LEU A 38 2.78 -6.24 -3.22
N LYS A 39 3.12 -5.78 -4.43
CA LYS A 39 2.16 -5.62 -5.53
C LYS A 39 1.57 -6.95 -6.00
N LYS A 40 2.33 -8.05 -5.92
CA LYS A 40 1.87 -9.41 -6.25
C LYS A 40 1.04 -10.05 -5.12
N CYS A 41 1.35 -9.71 -3.85
CA CYS A 41 0.62 -10.20 -2.69
C CYS A 41 -0.64 -9.38 -2.37
N PHE A 42 -0.64 -8.07 -2.65
CA PHE A 42 -1.81 -7.21 -2.52
C PHE A 42 -2.73 -7.46 -3.71
N ASN A 43 -3.70 -8.35 -3.51
CA ASN A 43 -4.86 -8.46 -4.39
C ASN A 43 -5.75 -7.23 -4.19
N TYR A 44 -5.35 -6.09 -4.78
CA TYR A 44 -6.09 -4.83 -4.75
C TYR A 44 -7.56 -5.04 -5.14
N ARG A 45 -7.81 -5.91 -6.11
CA ARG A 45 -9.17 -6.29 -6.53
C ARG A 45 -9.99 -6.95 -5.42
N ARG A 46 -9.38 -7.83 -4.62
CA ARG A 46 -10.07 -8.49 -3.49
C ARG A 46 -10.35 -7.49 -2.37
N ALA A 47 -9.38 -6.63 -2.06
CA ALA A 47 -9.55 -5.56 -1.06
C ALA A 47 -10.65 -4.57 -1.49
N LEU A 48 -10.63 -4.11 -2.75
CA LEU A 48 -11.66 -3.24 -3.30
C LEU A 48 -13.04 -3.92 -3.31
N ARG A 49 -13.13 -5.22 -3.61
CA ARG A 49 -14.40 -5.96 -3.56
C ARG A 49 -14.96 -6.09 -2.14
N GLN A 50 -14.10 -6.31 -1.14
CA GLN A 50 -14.53 -6.36 0.27
C GLN A 50 -14.99 -4.98 0.75
N LEU A 51 -14.26 -3.92 0.41
CA LEU A 51 -14.67 -2.55 0.71
C LEU A 51 -15.99 -2.19 0.03
N LYS A 52 -16.12 -2.47 -1.27
CA LYS A 52 -17.36 -2.24 -2.02
C LYS A 52 -18.53 -2.98 -1.37
N SER A 53 -18.37 -4.26 -1.02
CA SER A 53 -19.40 -5.03 -0.33
C SER A 53 -19.74 -4.49 1.07
N ALA A 54 -18.80 -3.86 1.77
CA ALA A 54 -19.08 -3.21 3.04
C ALA A 54 -19.85 -1.90 2.85
N LEU A 55 -19.50 -1.11 1.83
CA LEU A 55 -20.21 0.12 1.50
C LEU A 55 -21.63 -0.12 0.94
N GLU A 56 -21.81 -1.18 0.14
CA GLU A 56 -23.12 -1.57 -0.42
C GLU A 56 -23.97 -2.39 0.55
N LYS A 57 -23.48 -2.59 1.78
CA LYS A 57 -24.27 -3.25 2.82
C LYS A 57 -25.51 -2.40 3.08
N SER A 58 -26.67 -3.04 3.14
CA SER A 58 -27.90 -2.36 3.54
C SER A 58 -27.77 -1.98 5.01
N TYR A 59 -27.49 -0.71 5.25
CA TYR A 59 -27.52 -0.13 6.59
C TYR A 59 -28.97 0.31 6.90
N PRO A 60 -29.44 0.12 8.15
CA PRO A 60 -30.73 0.65 8.57
C PRO A 60 -30.74 2.17 8.43
N ASP A 61 -31.91 2.74 8.11
CA ASP A 61 -32.03 4.18 7.88
C ASP A 61 -31.64 5.01 9.12
N ASP A 62 -31.88 4.45 10.31
CA ASP A 62 -31.51 5.02 11.61
C ASP A 62 -29.99 5.25 11.76
N CYS A 63 -29.15 4.54 11.01
CA CYS A 63 -27.69 4.74 11.04
C CYS A 63 -27.26 6.02 10.32
N TRP A 64 -28.06 6.55 9.38
CA TRP A 64 -27.72 7.77 8.65
C TRP A 64 -27.96 9.04 9.47
N ASP A 65 -28.79 8.97 10.50
CA ASP A 65 -29.00 10.08 11.45
C ASP A 65 -27.82 10.25 12.42
N ASP A 66 -26.96 9.23 12.56
CA ASP A 66 -25.75 9.32 13.36
C ASP A 66 -24.61 10.01 12.57
N SER A 67 -24.21 11.19 13.05
CA SER A 67 -23.13 11.99 12.47
C SER A 67 -21.79 11.25 12.45
N ASP A 68 -21.50 10.44 13.46
CA ASP A 68 -20.24 9.72 13.57
C ASP A 68 -20.21 8.53 12.63
N PHE A 69 -21.35 7.86 12.42
CA PHE A 69 -21.51 6.85 11.38
C PHE A 69 -21.29 7.45 9.99
N CYS A 70 -21.94 8.57 9.67
CA CYS A 70 -21.78 9.25 8.38
C CYS A 70 -20.32 9.65 8.10
N LYS A 71 -19.61 10.20 9.10
CA LYS A 71 -18.18 10.53 8.97
C LYS A 71 -17.33 9.29 8.74
N ALA A 72 -17.59 8.21 9.46
CA ALA A 72 -16.87 6.95 9.31
C ALA A 72 -17.11 6.34 7.92
N TYR A 73 -18.34 6.39 7.42
CA TYR A 73 -18.72 5.94 6.08
C TYR A 73 -18.03 6.76 4.98
N LEU A 74 -18.04 8.09 5.09
CA LEU A 74 -17.32 8.98 4.17
C LEU A 74 -15.82 8.70 4.15
N LYS A 75 -15.21 8.47 5.32
CA LYS A 75 -13.79 8.13 5.43
C LYS A 75 -13.49 6.77 4.79
N ALA A 76 -14.38 5.79 4.94
CA ALA A 76 -14.26 4.50 4.27
C ALA A 76 -14.36 4.64 2.74
N TYR A 77 -15.28 5.49 2.25
CA TYR A 77 -15.42 5.83 0.83
C TYR A 77 -14.17 6.53 0.27
N GLU A 78 -13.61 7.48 1.01
CA GLU A 78 -12.38 8.17 0.63
C GLU A 78 -11.20 7.18 0.50
N LYS A 79 -11.05 6.27 1.46
CA LYS A 79 -10.02 5.22 1.41
C LYS A 79 -10.22 4.25 0.25
N PHE A 80 -11.47 3.91 -0.07
CA PHE A 80 -11.81 3.12 -1.25
C PHE A 80 -11.39 3.82 -2.55
N ARG A 81 -11.68 5.13 -2.67
CA ARG A 81 -11.26 5.95 -3.83
C ARG A 81 -9.74 6.06 -3.95
N ASP A 82 -9.04 6.24 -2.83
CA ASP A 82 -7.58 6.27 -2.81
C ASP A 82 -6.96 4.95 -3.27
N LEU A 83 -7.46 3.82 -2.74
CA LEU A 83 -7.03 2.48 -3.15
C LEU A 83 -7.27 2.24 -4.64
N ARG A 84 -8.41 2.70 -5.18
CA ARG A 84 -8.70 2.64 -6.63
C ARG A 84 -7.71 3.48 -7.43
N ASN A 85 -7.40 4.71 -6.99
CA ASN A 85 -6.43 5.57 -7.66
C ASN A 85 -5.01 5.01 -7.64
N VAL A 86 -4.63 4.31 -6.56
CA VAL A 86 -3.34 3.62 -6.46
C VAL A 86 -3.31 2.39 -7.36
N ALA A 87 -4.38 1.59 -7.38
CA ALA A 87 -4.51 0.44 -8.27
C ALA A 87 -4.39 0.85 -9.74
N LYS A 88 -5.14 1.89 -10.15
CA LYS A 88 -5.08 2.45 -11.51
C LYS A 88 -3.70 3.00 -11.85
N ARG A 89 -3.06 3.74 -10.94
CA ARG A 89 -1.68 4.26 -11.14
C ARG A 89 -0.63 3.17 -11.26
N GLY A 90 -0.81 2.05 -10.58
CA GLY A 90 0.05 0.88 -10.68
C GLY A 90 0.05 0.24 -12.08
N GLU A 91 -0.99 0.44 -12.88
CA GLU A 91 -1.16 -0.13 -14.22
C GLU A 91 -0.77 0.84 -15.34
N ILE A 92 -0.42 2.11 -15.06
CA ILE A 92 -0.16 3.14 -16.10
C ILE A 92 1.04 2.83 -17.02
N ASN A 93 1.93 1.90 -16.67
CA ASN A 93 2.95 1.43 -17.64
C ASN A 93 2.39 0.52 -18.75
N VAL A 94 1.13 0.10 -18.62
CA VAL A 94 0.36 -0.56 -19.67
C VAL A 94 -1.03 0.07 -19.62
N MET A 95 -1.16 1.25 -20.22
CA MET A 95 -2.45 1.93 -20.40
C MET A 95 -3.32 1.08 -21.35
N SER A 96 -3.88 0.00 -20.79
CA SER A 96 -4.84 -0.86 -21.43
C SER A 96 -6.10 -0.05 -21.63
N LYS A 97 -6.40 0.22 -22.89
CA LYS A 97 -7.61 0.90 -23.36
C LYS A 97 -8.91 0.12 -23.03
N TYR A 98 -8.79 -1.02 -22.34
CA TYR A 98 -9.86 -1.89 -21.87
C TYR A 98 -9.77 -2.07 -20.35
N ASP A 99 -10.01 -1.00 -19.60
CA ASP A 99 -10.21 -1.01 -18.15
C ASP A 99 -11.59 -1.59 -17.76
N GLU A 100 -12.19 -2.47 -18.58
CA GLU A 100 -13.49 -3.10 -18.33
C GLU A 100 -13.51 -3.86 -16.99
N GLN A 101 -12.36 -4.37 -16.54
CA GLN A 101 -12.24 -5.08 -15.26
C GLN A 101 -12.41 -4.18 -14.03
N TRP A 102 -12.23 -2.86 -14.18
CA TRP A 102 -12.32 -1.90 -13.09
C TRP A 102 -13.61 -1.06 -13.12
N VAL A 103 -14.40 -1.13 -14.21
CA VAL A 103 -15.73 -0.50 -14.32
C VAL A 103 -16.65 -0.97 -13.20
N GLU A 104 -16.48 -2.20 -12.69
CA GLU A 104 -17.23 -2.70 -11.53
C GLU A 104 -17.02 -1.86 -10.26
N PHE A 105 -15.96 -1.05 -10.17
CA PHE A 105 -15.65 -0.18 -9.04
C PHE A 105 -15.85 1.31 -9.35
N ASP A 106 -16.29 1.65 -10.58
CA ASP A 106 -16.60 3.03 -10.98
C ASP A 106 -17.92 3.51 -10.36
N THR A 107 -18.85 2.57 -10.16
CA THR A 107 -20.11 2.80 -9.47
C THR A 107 -20.16 1.99 -8.17
N VAL A 108 -20.34 2.70 -7.06
CA VAL A 108 -20.85 2.11 -5.82
C VAL A 108 -22.34 2.31 -5.88
N ASP A 109 -23.09 1.22 -6.01
CA ASP A 109 -24.54 1.26 -6.12
C ASP A 109 -25.08 1.40 -4.70
N VAL A 110 -25.07 2.63 -4.18
CA VAL A 110 -25.71 2.93 -2.90
C VAL A 110 -27.19 2.76 -3.13
N LYS A 111 -27.70 1.57 -2.87
CA LYS A 111 -29.12 1.17 -3.05
C LYS A 111 -30.11 1.93 -2.14
N LEU A 112 -29.72 3.06 -1.56
CA LEU A 112 -30.44 3.78 -0.50
C LEU A 112 -30.60 5.28 -0.81
N LEU A 113 -31.04 5.59 -2.02
CA LEU A 113 -31.70 6.87 -2.33
C LEU A 113 -32.96 6.59 -3.16
N ARG A 114 -33.92 5.90 -2.55
CA ARG A 114 -35.34 6.00 -2.92
C ARG A 114 -36.09 6.52 -1.71
#